data_AF-A0A7K4BB64-F1
#
_entry.id   AF-A0A7K4BB64-F1
#
_cell.length_a   1.000
_cell.length_b   1.000
_cell.length_c   1.000
_cell.angle_alpha   90.00
_cell.angle_beta   90.00
_cell.angle_gamma   90.00
#
_symmetry.space_group_name_H-M   'P 1'
#
loop_
_entity.id
_entity.type
_entity.pdbx_description
1 polymer ?
#
loop_
_entity_poly.entity_id
_entity_poly.type
_entity_poly.pdbx_seq_one_letter_code
_entity_poly.pdbx_strand_id
1 'polypeptide(L)'
;MNCDVCGEEISGGSAFTCNYCGGVFCPKHRLPFNHSCKNLEQWKKAGTPVTKSTRYQKNHVSSGFLVKRRNELLILAALVICLLFIIGVFFL
;
A
#
# COMPACT_ATOMS: atom_id res chain seq x y z
N MET A 1 0.31 -4.44 40.25
CA MET A 1 -0.77 -5.20 39.56
C MET A 1 -0.25 -6.59 39.24
N ASN A 2 -1.09 -7.61 39.11
CA ASN A 2 -0.65 -9.00 39.01
C ASN A 2 -1.13 -9.64 37.70
N CYS A 3 -0.42 -10.65 37.23
CA CYS A 3 -0.84 -11.40 36.05
C CYS A 3 -2.03 -12.32 36.35
N ASP A 4 -3.08 -12.27 35.52
CA ASP A 4 -4.27 -13.12 35.68
C ASP A 4 -4.01 -14.63 35.47
N VAL A 5 -2.83 -15.01 34.96
CA VAL A 5 -2.45 -16.41 34.69
C VAL A 5 -1.54 -16.96 35.78
N CYS A 6 -0.45 -16.27 36.10
CA CYS A 6 0.59 -16.78 37.01
C CYS A 6 0.69 -16.01 38.34
N GLY A 7 -0.08 -14.94 38.53
CA GLY A 7 -0.03 -14.12 39.74
C GLY A 7 1.24 -13.27 39.91
N GLU A 8 2.20 -13.36 38.99
CA GLU A 8 3.46 -12.59 39.02
C GLU A 8 3.16 -11.09 39.11
N GLU A 9 3.90 -10.39 39.97
CA GLU A 9 3.79 -8.94 40.10
C GLU A 9 4.32 -8.28 38.82
N ILE A 10 3.49 -7.41 38.24
CA ILE A 10 3.80 -6.66 37.04
C ILE A 10 4.01 -5.20 37.46
N SER A 11 5.25 -4.77 37.35
CA SER A 11 5.72 -3.46 37.82
C SER A 11 6.35 -2.67 36.67
N GLY A 12 6.43 -1.34 36.78
CA GLY A 12 7.14 -0.49 35.82
C GLY A 12 6.55 -0.42 34.41
N GLY A 13 5.23 -0.56 34.25
CA GLY A 13 4.57 -0.43 32.93
C GLY A 13 4.67 -1.65 32.02
N SER A 14 5.14 -2.79 32.52
CA SER A 14 5.20 -4.08 31.80
C SER A 14 3.85 -4.81 31.70
N ALA A 15 2.77 -4.08 31.97
CA ALA A 15 1.38 -4.51 31.91
C ALA A 15 0.90 -4.68 30.46
N PHE A 16 0.42 -5.86 30.11
CA PHE A 16 -0.20 -6.09 28.80
C PHE A 16 -1.69 -6.39 28.96
N THR A 17 -2.53 -5.50 28.45
CA THR A 17 -3.97 -5.74 28.35
C THR A 17 -4.29 -6.39 27.01
N CYS A 18 -4.95 -7.53 27.04
CA CYS A 18 -5.37 -8.22 25.81
C CYS A 18 -6.60 -7.54 25.21
N ASN A 19 -6.50 -7.03 23.98
CA ASN A 19 -7.61 -6.37 23.28
C ASN A 19 -8.80 -7.30 22.96
N TYR A 20 -8.63 -8.62 23.10
CA TYR A 20 -9.66 -9.59 22.79
C TYR A 20 -10.44 -10.02 24.04
N CYS A 21 -9.77 -10.34 25.14
CA CYS A 21 -10.44 -10.81 26.37
C CYS A 21 -10.53 -9.76 27.48
N GLY A 22 -9.76 -8.67 27.41
CA GLY A 22 -9.70 -7.61 28.42
C GLY A 22 -8.82 -7.92 29.64
N GLY A 23 -8.22 -9.12 29.72
CA GLY A 23 -7.37 -9.53 30.84
C GLY A 23 -6.00 -8.85 30.84
N VAL A 24 -5.35 -8.86 32.00
CA VAL A 24 -4.06 -8.20 32.26
C VAL A 24 -2.98 -9.25 32.50
N PHE A 25 -1.92 -9.19 31.70
CA PHE A 25 -0.91 -10.24 31.62
C PHE A 25 0.51 -9.70 31.70
N CYS A 26 1.42 -10.52 32.25
CA CYS A 26 2.86 -10.24 32.24
C CYS A 26 3.45 -10.51 30.84
N PRO A 27 4.71 -10.08 30.57
CA PRO A 27 5.35 -10.30 29.28
C PRO A 27 5.35 -11.75 28.78
N LYS A 28 5.37 -12.73 29.71
CA LYS A 28 5.34 -14.17 29.40
C LYS A 28 3.95 -14.63 28.91
N HIS A 29 2.88 -14.00 29.37
CA HIS A 29 1.49 -14.38 29.07
C HIS A 29 0.75 -13.41 28.13
N ARG A 30 1.46 -12.41 27.56
CA ARG A 30 0.86 -11.40 26.68
C ARG A 30 0.24 -11.95 25.38
N LEU A 31 0.71 -13.11 24.91
CA LEU A 31 0.20 -13.75 23.69
C LEU A 31 -1.10 -14.50 23.97
N PRO A 32 -2.10 -14.46 23.07
CA PRO A 32 -3.39 -15.14 23.24
C PRO A 32 -3.29 -16.65 23.51
N PHE A 33 -2.28 -17.33 22.98
CA PHE A 33 -2.04 -18.75 23.25
C PHE A 33 -1.49 -19.00 24.66
N ASN A 34 -0.73 -18.06 25.22
CA ASN A 34 -0.05 -18.25 26.49
C ASN A 34 -0.99 -18.06 27.69
N HIS A 35 -2.13 -17.37 27.52
CA HIS A 35 -3.15 -17.21 28.54
C HIS A 35 -4.48 -17.89 28.21
N SER A 36 -4.50 -18.77 27.20
CA SER A 36 -5.73 -19.46 26.74
C SER A 36 -6.89 -18.50 26.48
N CYS A 37 -6.67 -17.50 25.61
CA CYS A 37 -7.64 -16.45 25.35
C CYS A 37 -9.01 -17.01 24.93
N LYS A 38 -10.09 -16.62 25.62
CA LYS A 38 -11.48 -17.00 25.26
C LYS A 38 -11.86 -16.61 23.82
N ASN A 39 -11.25 -15.56 23.28
CA ASN A 39 -11.52 -15.01 21.96
C ASN A 39 -10.39 -15.35 20.95
N LEU A 40 -9.74 -16.50 21.12
CA LEU A 40 -8.62 -16.94 20.29
C LEU A 40 -8.97 -17.04 18.79
N GLU A 41 -10.20 -17.43 18.47
CA GLU A 41 -10.66 -17.50 17.08
C GLU A 41 -10.66 -16.14 16.39
N GLN A 42 -11.06 -15.08 17.10
CA GLN A 42 -11.07 -13.71 16.57
C GLN A 42 -9.64 -13.24 16.28
N TRP A 43 -8.70 -13.55 17.18
CA TRP A 43 -7.29 -13.27 16.98
C TRP A 43 -6.72 -14.01 15.75
N LYS A 44 -7.06 -15.30 15.56
CA LYS A 44 -6.63 -16.08 14.39
C LYS A 44 -7.14 -15.48 13.08
N LYS A 45 -8.38 -15.00 13.05
CA LYS A 45 -8.96 -14.32 11.88
C LYS A 45 -8.25 -13.00 11.57
N ALA A 46 -7.87 -12.24 12.60
CA ALA A 46 -7.13 -10.99 12.44
C ALA A 46 -5.69 -11.20 11.93
N GLY A 47 -5.05 -12.31 12.31
CA GLY A 47 -3.69 -12.66 11.87
C GLY A 47 -3.62 -13.35 10.51
N THR A 48 -4.76 -13.78 9.96
CA THR A 48 -4.79 -14.26 8.58
C THR A 48 -4.52 -13.05 7.69
N PRO A 49 -3.49 -13.05 6.82
CA PRO A 49 -3.38 -12.03 5.80
C PRO A 49 -4.67 -12.12 5.01
N VAL A 50 -5.57 -11.16 5.22
CA VAL A 50 -6.73 -10.98 4.36
C VAL A 50 -6.09 -10.88 2.99
N THR A 51 -6.29 -11.90 2.17
CA THR A 51 -5.98 -11.85 0.75
C THR A 51 -6.94 -10.80 0.23
N LYS A 52 -6.60 -9.53 0.43
CA LYS A 52 -7.17 -8.41 -0.28
C LYS A 52 -6.66 -8.63 -1.68
N SER A 53 -7.34 -9.51 -2.41
CA SER A 53 -7.29 -9.53 -3.85
C SER A 53 -7.58 -8.11 -4.29
N THR A 54 -6.51 -7.41 -4.62
CA THR A 54 -6.47 -6.30 -5.55
C THR A 54 -7.56 -5.23 -5.38
N ARG A 55 -7.26 -4.25 -4.52
CA ARG A 55 -7.42 -2.85 -4.92
C ARG A 55 -6.37 -1.96 -4.26
N TYR A 56 -5.10 -2.27 -4.50
CA TYR A 56 -4.10 -1.20 -4.53
C TYR A 56 -4.50 -0.28 -5.68
N GLN A 57 -5.20 0.81 -5.35
CA GLN A 57 -5.49 1.87 -6.30
C GLN A 57 -4.14 2.50 -6.67
N LYS A 58 -3.53 1.97 -7.74
CA LYS A 58 -2.59 2.75 -8.56
C LYS A 58 -3.39 3.94 -9.07
N ASN A 59 -3.40 5.02 -8.31
CA ASN A 59 -3.60 6.35 -8.87
C ASN A 59 -2.36 6.61 -9.71
N HIS A 60 -2.44 6.12 -10.95
CA HIS A 60 -1.50 6.40 -12.00
C HIS A 60 -1.56 7.91 -12.21
N VAL A 61 -0.49 8.61 -11.80
CA VAL A 61 -0.24 10.00 -12.15
C VAL A 61 -0.60 10.17 -13.63
N SER A 62 -1.53 11.08 -13.87
CA SER A 62 -2.06 11.43 -15.17
C SER A 62 -0.92 11.65 -16.16
N SER A 63 -0.77 10.68 -17.07
CA SER A 63 -0.49 10.83 -18.50
C SER A 63 -0.10 12.25 -18.97
N GLY A 64 1.06 12.75 -18.55
CA GLY A 64 1.67 13.97 -19.07
C GLY A 64 2.94 13.74 -19.90
N PHE A 65 3.50 12.53 -19.88
CA PHE A 65 4.83 12.29 -20.46
C PHE A 65 4.82 11.63 -21.85
N LEU A 66 3.74 10.92 -22.23
CA LEU A 66 3.69 10.17 -23.51
C LEU A 66 2.81 10.80 -24.60
N VAL A 67 2.44 12.08 -24.48
CA VAL A 67 1.79 12.85 -25.57
C VAL A 67 2.81 13.69 -26.36
N LYS A 68 4.11 13.60 -26.04
CA LYS A 68 5.15 14.45 -26.65
C LYS A 68 6.07 13.68 -27.62
N ARG A 69 5.50 12.98 -28.61
CA ARG A 69 6.33 12.41 -29.70
C ARG A 69 5.73 12.38 -31.11
N ARG A 70 4.43 12.66 -31.28
CA ARG A 70 3.78 12.60 -32.61
C ARG A 70 3.83 13.91 -33.40
N ASN A 71 3.95 15.05 -32.72
CA ASN A 71 3.81 16.36 -33.37
C ASN A 71 5.08 16.85 -34.07
N GLU A 72 6.27 16.47 -33.62
CA GLU A 72 7.54 16.89 -34.25
C GLU A 72 7.70 16.36 -35.68
N LEU A 73 7.30 15.11 -35.91
CA LEU A 73 7.40 14.49 -37.24
C LEU A 73 6.42 15.11 -38.25
N LEU A 74 5.25 15.54 -37.79
CA LEU A 74 4.25 16.20 -38.63
C LEU A 74 4.70 17.62 -39.03
N ILE A 75 5.30 18.35 -38.10
CA ILE A 75 5.83 19.70 -38.35
C ILE A 75 6.99 19.61 -39.35
N LEU A 76 7.93 18.68 -39.16
CA LEU A 76 9.03 18.47 -40.10
C LEU A 76 8.54 18.07 -41.51
N ALA A 77 7.56 17.16 -41.61
CA ALA A 77 6.99 16.76 -42.90
C ALA A 77 6.31 17.94 -43.63
N ALA A 78 5.55 18.77 -42.90
CA ALA A 78 4.89 19.94 -43.48
C ALA A 78 5.89 20.97 -44.04
N LEU A 79 6.99 21.24 -43.32
CA LEU A 79 8.03 22.16 -43.79
C LEU A 79 8.71 21.68 -45.08
N VAL A 80 9.01 20.37 -45.17
CA VAL A 80 9.61 19.78 -46.37
C VAL A 80 8.65 19.87 -47.57
N ILE A 81 7.37 19.55 -47.38
CA ILE A 81 6.36 19.62 -48.45
C ILE A 81 6.21 21.06 -48.96
N CYS A 82 6.13 22.05 -48.07
CA CYS A 82 6.08 23.46 -48.46
C CYS A 82 7.30 23.89 -49.27
N LEU A 83 8.51 23.47 -48.86
CA LEU A 83 9.75 23.82 -49.58
C LEU A 83 9.75 23.23 -50.99
N LEU A 84 9.37 21.96 -51.16
CA LEU A 84 9.28 21.33 -52.48
C LEU A 84 8.26 22.02 -53.40
N PHE A 85 7.14 22.49 -52.85
CA PHE A 85 6.14 23.22 -53.63
C PHE A 85 6.66 24.60 -54.08
N ILE A 86 7.31 25.35 -53.18
CA ILE A 86 7.92 26.65 -53.52
C ILE A 86 8.98 26.50 -54.62
N ILE A 87 9.83 25.48 -54.49
CA ILE A 87 10.83 25.16 -55.51
C ILE A 87 10.12 24.78 -56.82
N GLY A 88 9.14 23.88 -56.79
CA GLY A 88 8.38 23.49 -57.98
C GLY A 88 7.72 24.66 -58.71
N VAL A 89 7.16 25.63 -57.98
CA VAL A 89 6.53 26.83 -58.56
C VAL A 89 7.57 27.83 -59.09
N PHE A 90 8.75 27.91 -58.49
CA PHE A 90 9.81 28.82 -58.95
C PHE A 90 10.54 28.31 -60.19
N PHE A 91 10.60 26.99 -60.38
CA PHE A 91 11.25 26.33 -61.51
C PHE A 91 10.29 25.92 -62.63
N LEU A 92 9.00 26.27 -62.53
CA LEU A 92 7.96 26.11 -63.57
C LEU A 92 7.67 27.45 -64.25
#